data_AF-A0A8A3PRH9-F1
#
_entry.id   AF-A0A8A3PRH9-F1
#
_cell.length_a   1.000
_cell.length_b   1.000
_cell.length_c   1.000
_cell.angle_alpha   90.00
_cell.angle_beta   90.00
_cell.angle_gamma   90.00
#
_symmetry.space_group_name_H-M   'P 1'
#
loop_
_entity.id
_entity.type
_entity.pdbx_description
1 polymer ?
#
loop_
_entity_poly.entity_id
_entity_poly.type
_entity_poly.pdbx_seq_one_letter_code
_entity_poly.pdbx_strand_id
1 'polypeptide(L)'
;MESNNFEFLLQTLEDYGIPFDRSAVQSDYARSPAAVEAWISKYLGPETLLTKDEVALYEVLSQSGDADKIANSQDLSSIFDLSDEQLHTAIEELQRSTAAIEKQSEALQSQKNALALLVKNNKKSGAARTEVDTKQLRKWEAEKGQANSVVEELCQNLMYQLSDLEQQSKMSQSSIKQTVDGILKADDKLLASLQKLAGELDPGSSEDNDTIVRIRDLCARYIKHTVDGVRTKLDRIYLEALNGAADAETPGNNSQEVAELQEELESLYSEVFPVAQMSAEQQYLEPALREIAAKGDSGQERAYQGLKYMQECLSYLVKRTEIYAERMEEYQCHQMASKFAIATGKKELQYEAAPKSSKSATRQRQSSQTQVRYRNNPRRSSMFEEMDAEKQLLRNLGISLPPENNTDDSRTEFLENILHERAEKLRSHTANLESTTETTISSHVHNADVTMKLLHNALQADSVYGEVQLLDPDIVSSFNTFEEEIRNLQENLEAVNLQRLQLKNVHKEQLIKRWSR
;
A
#
# COMPACT_ATOMS: atom_id res chain seq x y z
N MET A 1 77.11 32.03 -42.19
CA MET A 1 77.39 33.23 -41.37
C MET A 1 78.60 33.01 -40.44
N GLU A 2 79.51 32.08 -40.77
CA GLU A 2 80.70 31.73 -39.96
C GLU A 2 81.97 32.47 -40.46
N SER A 3 81.94 33.02 -41.68
CA SER A 3 83.09 33.70 -42.29
C SER A 3 83.26 35.15 -41.85
N ASN A 4 82.18 35.82 -41.39
CA ASN A 4 82.21 37.24 -41.02
C ASN A 4 82.93 37.49 -39.68
N ASN A 5 82.84 36.57 -38.72
CA ASN A 5 83.46 36.74 -37.41
C ASN A 5 84.98 36.53 -37.44
N PHE A 6 85.46 35.62 -38.31
CA PHE A 6 86.89 35.39 -38.49
C PHE A 6 87.57 36.57 -39.22
N GLU A 7 86.94 37.11 -40.26
CA GLU A 7 87.44 38.33 -40.93
C GLU A 7 87.40 39.54 -40.00
N PHE A 8 86.35 39.67 -39.17
CA PHE A 8 86.26 40.72 -38.15
C PHE A 8 87.39 40.64 -37.11
N LEU A 9 87.76 39.43 -36.66
CA LEU A 9 88.91 39.24 -35.76
C LEU A 9 90.24 39.62 -36.42
N LEU A 10 90.45 39.28 -37.69
CA LEU A 10 91.67 39.66 -38.40
C LEU A 10 91.77 41.17 -38.63
N GLN A 11 90.65 41.81 -38.99
CA GLN A 11 90.58 43.25 -39.22
C GLN A 11 90.79 44.04 -37.92
N THR A 12 90.22 43.58 -36.81
CA THR A 12 90.44 44.19 -35.48
C THR A 12 91.86 43.99 -34.96
N LEU A 13 92.54 42.88 -35.26
CA LEU A 13 93.96 42.75 -34.87
C LEU A 13 94.88 43.66 -35.70
N GLU A 14 94.55 43.88 -36.97
CA GLU A 14 95.29 44.77 -37.87
C GLU A 14 95.06 46.25 -37.52
N ASP A 15 93.82 46.66 -37.24
CA ASP A 15 93.45 48.04 -36.85
C ASP A 15 94.13 48.51 -35.55
N TYR A 16 94.49 47.59 -34.65
CA TYR A 16 95.14 47.88 -33.37
C TYR A 16 96.64 47.52 -33.35
N GLY A 17 97.23 47.20 -34.51
CA GLY A 17 98.68 47.07 -34.68
C GLY A 17 99.32 45.87 -33.96
N ILE A 18 98.56 44.82 -33.65
CA ILE A 18 99.07 43.63 -32.97
C ILE A 18 99.73 42.71 -34.01
N PRO A 19 101.01 42.35 -33.90
CA PRO A 19 101.66 41.44 -34.85
C PRO A 19 101.11 40.02 -34.67
N PHE A 20 100.49 39.46 -35.71
CA PHE A 20 99.95 38.09 -35.69
C PHE A 20 100.36 37.26 -36.92
N ASP A 21 100.52 35.95 -36.73
CA ASP A 21 100.71 35.00 -37.83
C ASP A 21 99.34 34.47 -38.29
N ARG A 22 98.94 34.89 -39.49
CA ARG A 22 97.64 34.55 -40.08
C ARG A 22 97.42 33.03 -40.22
N SER A 23 98.49 32.27 -40.40
CA SER A 23 98.42 30.82 -40.58
C SER A 23 98.14 30.07 -39.27
N ALA A 24 98.67 30.56 -38.15
CA ALA A 24 98.47 29.99 -36.82
C ALA A 24 97.03 30.23 -36.32
N VAL A 25 96.53 31.46 -36.43
CA VAL A 25 95.17 31.83 -35.99
C VAL A 25 94.09 31.10 -36.80
N GLN A 26 94.33 30.87 -38.10
CA GLN A 26 93.43 30.08 -38.94
C GLN A 26 93.40 28.59 -38.53
N SER A 27 94.54 28.04 -38.11
CA SER A 27 94.62 26.65 -37.64
C SER A 27 93.90 26.41 -36.31
N ASP A 28 93.95 27.37 -35.38
CA ASP A 28 93.24 27.31 -34.11
C ASP A 28 91.74 27.58 -34.25
N TYR A 29 91.35 28.48 -35.16
CA TYR A 29 89.93 28.69 -35.49
C TYR A 29 89.28 27.42 -36.06
N ALA A 30 90.00 26.71 -36.96
CA ALA A 30 89.52 25.45 -37.51
C ALA A 30 89.40 24.33 -36.47
N ARG A 31 90.15 24.41 -35.36
CA ARG A 31 90.15 23.40 -34.28
C ARG A 31 88.97 23.56 -33.31
N SER A 32 88.48 24.79 -33.09
CA SER A 32 87.33 25.04 -32.21
C SER A 32 86.56 26.32 -32.59
N PRO A 33 85.77 26.32 -33.68
CA PRO A 33 85.12 27.52 -34.18
C PRO A 33 84.10 28.10 -33.19
N ALA A 34 83.28 27.26 -32.55
CA ALA A 34 82.25 27.72 -31.60
C ALA A 34 82.84 28.35 -30.32
N ALA A 35 84.01 27.88 -29.87
CA ALA A 35 84.69 28.44 -28.70
C ALA A 35 85.33 29.80 -29.04
N VAL A 36 85.90 29.91 -30.24
CA VAL A 36 86.50 31.17 -30.72
C VAL A 36 85.40 32.20 -31.05
N GLU A 37 84.26 31.81 -31.60
CA GLU A 37 83.11 32.70 -31.79
C GLU A 37 82.48 33.17 -30.47
N ALA A 38 82.36 32.27 -29.48
CA ALA A 38 81.93 32.64 -28.13
C ALA A 38 82.95 33.58 -27.45
N TRP A 39 84.25 33.43 -27.73
CA TRP A 39 85.29 34.32 -27.25
C TRP A 39 85.27 35.67 -27.95
N ILE A 40 85.15 35.71 -29.28
CA ILE A 40 85.02 36.94 -30.07
C ILE A 40 83.81 37.75 -29.61
N SER A 41 82.64 37.13 -29.49
CA SER A 41 81.43 37.82 -29.04
C SER A 41 81.50 38.31 -27.60
N LYS A 42 82.27 37.65 -26.72
CA LYS A 42 82.42 38.03 -25.32
C LYS A 42 83.48 39.11 -25.08
N TYR A 43 84.55 39.15 -25.88
CA TYR A 43 85.71 40.01 -25.61
C TYR A 43 86.01 41.03 -26.72
N LEU A 44 85.50 40.85 -27.95
CA LEU A 44 85.65 41.76 -29.09
C LEU A 44 84.28 42.36 -29.48
N GLY A 45 83.60 43.01 -28.53
CA GLY A 45 82.39 43.79 -28.77
C GLY A 45 82.68 45.30 -28.87
N PRO A 46 81.72 46.10 -29.36
CA PRO A 46 81.88 47.57 -29.42
C PRO A 46 82.04 48.21 -28.03
N GLU A 47 81.64 47.52 -26.96
CA GLU A 47 81.80 47.94 -25.56
C GLU A 47 83.20 47.64 -25.00
N THR A 48 83.98 46.77 -25.64
CA THR A 48 85.30 46.33 -25.16
C THR A 48 86.47 46.77 -26.05
N LEU A 49 86.17 47.30 -27.24
CA LEU A 49 87.14 47.83 -28.19
C LEU A 49 87.09 49.37 -28.18
N LEU A 50 88.20 50.00 -27.82
CA LEU A 50 88.31 51.47 -27.83
C LEU A 50 88.24 52.01 -29.27
N THR A 51 87.23 52.82 -29.56
CA THR A 51 87.10 53.45 -30.88
C THR A 51 88.28 54.37 -31.20
N LYS A 52 88.56 54.63 -32.49
CA LYS A 52 89.74 55.42 -32.92
C LYS A 52 89.79 56.82 -32.30
N ASP A 53 88.62 57.42 -32.04
CA ASP A 53 88.51 58.71 -31.33
C ASP A 53 88.78 58.58 -29.83
N GLU A 54 88.41 57.46 -29.20
CA GLU A 54 88.71 57.16 -27.79
C GLU A 54 90.18 56.82 -27.56
N VAL A 55 90.85 56.14 -28.51
CA VAL A 55 92.30 55.91 -28.46
C VAL A 55 93.05 57.24 -28.58
N ALA A 56 92.64 58.12 -29.50
CA ALA A 56 93.23 59.45 -29.63
C ALA A 56 92.98 60.30 -28.38
N LEU A 57 91.78 60.22 -27.79
CA LEU A 57 91.48 60.86 -26.51
C LEU A 57 92.33 60.27 -25.37
N TYR A 58 92.50 58.96 -25.31
CA TYR A 58 93.33 58.31 -24.29
C TYR A 58 94.82 58.66 -24.44
N GLU A 59 95.34 58.76 -25.67
CA GLU A 59 96.71 59.28 -25.91
C GLU A 59 96.85 60.73 -25.44
N VAL A 60 95.88 61.60 -25.76
CA VAL A 60 95.88 63.01 -25.30
C VAL A 60 95.76 63.09 -23.77
N LEU A 61 94.91 62.27 -23.14
CA LEU A 61 94.72 62.17 -21.69
C LEU A 61 95.93 61.55 -20.97
N SER A 62 96.67 60.65 -21.63
CA SER A 62 97.92 60.07 -21.12
C SER A 62 99.08 61.08 -21.21
N GLN A 63 99.14 61.88 -22.28
CA GLN A 63 100.13 62.95 -22.44
C GLN A 63 99.83 64.15 -21.52
N SER A 64 98.56 64.39 -21.17
CA SER A 64 98.15 65.43 -20.20
C SER A 64 98.25 64.99 -18.74
N GLY A 65 98.49 63.71 -18.46
CA GLY A 65 98.56 63.15 -17.11
C GLY A 65 97.22 63.12 -16.36
N ASP A 66 96.10 63.33 -17.07
CA ASP A 66 94.76 63.29 -16.47
C ASP A 66 94.17 61.86 -16.47
N ALA A 67 94.64 60.95 -17.33
CA ALA A 67 94.32 59.53 -17.25
C ALA A 67 94.74 58.91 -15.91
N ASP A 68 95.95 59.25 -15.43
CA ASP A 68 96.46 58.82 -14.12
C ASP A 68 95.67 59.43 -12.96
N LYS A 69 95.12 60.64 -13.14
CA LYS A 69 94.24 61.25 -12.13
C LYS A 69 92.88 60.56 -12.10
N ILE A 70 92.33 60.11 -13.22
CA ILE A 70 91.05 59.39 -13.24
C ILE A 70 91.20 58.02 -12.58
N ALA A 71 92.25 57.27 -12.93
CA ALA A 71 92.57 55.98 -12.31
C ALA A 71 92.79 56.08 -10.78
N ASN A 72 93.36 57.19 -10.31
CA ASN A 72 93.53 57.48 -8.88
C ASN A 72 92.31 58.15 -8.22
N SER A 73 91.38 58.74 -9.00
CA SER A 73 90.15 59.38 -8.50
C SER A 73 88.99 58.40 -8.34
N GLN A 74 89.09 57.22 -8.97
CA GLN A 74 88.19 56.12 -8.70
C GLN A 74 88.63 55.53 -7.36
N ASP A 75 87.89 55.90 -6.32
CA ASP A 75 88.17 55.63 -4.92
C ASP A 75 88.04 54.11 -4.63
N LEU A 76 89.02 53.33 -5.11
CA LEU A 76 89.18 51.90 -4.85
C LEU A 76 89.45 51.62 -3.36
N SER A 77 89.66 52.66 -2.54
CA SER A 77 89.71 52.58 -1.09
C SER A 77 88.37 52.18 -0.47
N SER A 78 87.25 52.46 -1.16
CA SER A 78 85.92 51.96 -0.75
C SER A 78 85.72 50.47 -1.01
N ILE A 79 86.63 49.84 -1.77
CA ILE A 79 86.62 48.41 -2.09
C ILE A 79 87.65 47.63 -1.27
N PHE A 80 88.56 48.27 -0.53
CA PHE A 80 89.57 47.60 0.29
C PHE A 80 89.65 48.15 1.71
N ASP A 81 88.83 47.55 2.57
CA ASP A 81 89.28 46.94 3.84
C ASP A 81 88.22 45.90 4.28
N LEU A 82 87.85 44.99 3.37
CA LEU A 82 87.30 43.71 3.82
C LEU A 82 88.48 42.92 4.39
N SER A 83 88.52 42.77 5.72
CA SER A 83 89.54 41.91 6.34
C SER A 83 89.39 40.49 5.81
N ASP A 84 90.50 39.76 5.68
CA ASP A 84 90.48 38.33 5.30
C ASP A 84 89.53 37.53 6.21
N GLU A 85 89.37 37.94 7.47
CA GLU A 85 88.39 37.38 8.42
C GLU A 85 86.92 37.65 8.03
N GLN A 86 86.59 38.86 7.56
CA GLN A 86 85.24 39.18 7.08
C GLN A 86 84.90 38.42 5.80
N LEU A 87 85.86 38.27 4.88
CA LEU A 87 85.69 37.43 3.70
C LEU A 87 85.51 35.96 4.07
N HIS A 88 86.32 35.43 5.00
CA HIS A 88 86.17 34.06 5.47
C HIS A 88 84.83 33.83 6.15
N THR A 89 84.38 34.76 7.00
CA THR A 89 83.09 34.71 7.68
C THR A 89 81.93 34.76 6.68
N ALA A 90 81.99 35.64 5.67
CA ALA A 90 80.98 35.71 4.62
C ALA A 90 80.93 34.43 3.77
N ILE A 91 82.09 33.82 3.48
CA ILE A 91 82.16 32.52 2.78
C ILE A 91 81.56 31.41 3.64
N GLU A 92 81.89 31.34 4.93
CA GLU A 92 81.30 30.34 5.84
C GLU A 92 79.79 30.54 6.01
N GLU A 93 79.31 31.77 6.13
CA GLU A 93 77.88 32.07 6.19
C GLU A 93 77.16 31.71 4.89
N LEU A 94 77.78 31.99 3.74
CA LEU A 94 77.23 31.62 2.43
C LEU A 94 77.22 30.12 2.23
N GLN A 95 78.27 29.39 2.68
CA GLN A 95 78.28 27.93 2.68
C GLN A 95 77.22 27.35 3.62
N ARG A 96 77.07 27.91 4.82
CA ARG A 96 76.03 27.50 5.79
C ARG A 96 74.63 27.75 5.26
N SER A 97 74.42 28.87 4.56
CA SER A 97 73.17 29.21 3.86
C SER A 97 72.91 28.27 2.68
N THR A 98 73.93 27.99 1.87
CA THR A 98 73.83 27.07 0.73
C THR A 98 73.48 25.66 1.20
N ALA A 99 74.13 25.15 2.24
CA ALA A 99 73.79 23.86 2.84
C ALA A 99 72.37 23.83 3.44
N ALA A 100 71.92 24.94 4.04
CA ALA A 100 70.55 25.06 4.54
C ALA A 100 69.51 25.06 3.41
N ILE A 101 69.79 25.76 2.31
CA ILE A 101 68.94 25.79 1.10
C ILE A 101 68.91 24.40 0.45
N GLU A 102 70.06 23.72 0.34
CA GLU A 102 70.14 22.37 -0.21
C GLU A 102 69.30 21.39 0.61
N LYS A 103 69.42 21.41 1.95
CA LYS A 103 68.58 20.62 2.85
C LYS A 103 67.09 20.94 2.72
N GLN A 104 66.73 22.22 2.54
CA GLN A 104 65.34 22.62 2.28
C GLN A 104 64.85 22.12 0.92
N SER A 105 65.71 22.15 -0.11
CA SER A 105 65.38 21.66 -1.45
C SER A 105 65.16 20.15 -1.46
N GLU A 106 65.98 19.39 -0.74
CA GLU A 106 65.82 17.95 -0.53
C GLU A 106 64.52 17.65 0.23
N ALA A 107 64.23 18.40 1.29
CA ALA A 107 62.98 18.27 2.04
C ALA A 107 61.75 18.55 1.15
N LEU A 108 61.77 19.63 0.36
CA LEU A 108 60.69 19.95 -0.59
C LEU A 108 60.54 18.87 -1.68
N GLN A 109 61.65 18.33 -2.17
CA GLN A 109 61.62 17.25 -3.15
C GLN A 109 61.02 15.98 -2.54
N SER A 110 61.34 15.66 -1.28
CA SER A 110 60.72 14.54 -0.56
C SER A 110 59.22 14.75 -0.35
N GLN A 111 58.78 15.97 0.01
CA GLN A 111 57.37 16.32 0.17
C GLN A 111 56.61 16.26 -1.15
N LYS A 112 57.20 16.75 -2.24
CA LYS A 112 56.64 16.65 -3.60
C LYS A 112 56.44 15.20 -4.00
N ASN A 113 57.40 14.33 -3.73
CA ASN A 113 57.30 12.90 -4.01
C ASN A 113 56.20 12.22 -3.17
N ALA A 114 56.11 12.56 -1.87
CA ALA A 114 55.05 12.06 -0.99
C ALA A 114 53.65 12.49 -1.47
N LEU A 115 53.48 13.76 -1.84
CA LEU A 115 52.21 14.27 -2.39
C LEU A 115 51.86 13.59 -3.72
N ALA A 116 52.84 13.38 -4.61
CA ALA A 116 52.61 12.67 -5.86
C ALA A 116 52.13 11.22 -5.63
N LEU A 117 52.68 10.53 -4.62
CA LEU A 117 52.24 9.20 -4.21
C LEU A 117 50.81 9.22 -3.65
N LEU A 118 50.47 10.18 -2.80
CA LEU A 118 49.11 10.33 -2.25
C LEU A 118 48.08 10.60 -3.36
N VAL A 119 48.38 11.50 -4.31
CA VAL A 119 47.51 11.76 -5.46
C VAL A 119 47.32 10.51 -6.30
N LYS A 120 48.39 9.75 -6.56
CA LYS A 120 48.31 8.47 -7.29
C LYS A 120 47.47 7.44 -6.54
N ASN A 121 47.63 7.35 -5.22
CA ASN A 121 46.86 6.43 -4.39
C ASN A 121 45.37 6.83 -4.34
N ASN A 122 45.06 8.11 -4.20
CA ASN A 122 43.69 8.62 -4.25
C ASN A 122 43.03 8.36 -5.60
N LYS A 123 43.74 8.53 -6.72
CA LYS A 123 43.22 8.16 -8.06
C LYS A 123 42.91 6.66 -8.16
N LYS A 124 43.79 5.80 -7.66
CA LYS A 124 43.57 4.34 -7.63
C LYS A 124 42.40 3.97 -6.73
N SER A 125 42.32 4.54 -5.52
CA SER A 125 41.22 4.30 -4.58
C SER A 125 39.90 4.83 -5.12
N GLY A 126 39.90 5.96 -5.81
CA GLY A 126 38.71 6.51 -6.48
C GLY A 126 38.21 5.58 -7.58
N ALA A 127 39.11 5.11 -8.45
CA ALA A 127 38.78 4.14 -9.50
C ALA A 127 38.26 2.81 -8.92
N ALA A 128 38.84 2.32 -7.83
CA ALA A 128 38.35 1.11 -7.16
C ALA A 128 36.95 1.31 -6.55
N ARG A 129 36.67 2.48 -5.98
CA ARG A 129 35.33 2.82 -5.44
C ARG A 129 34.29 2.89 -6.55
N THR A 130 34.57 3.56 -7.66
CA THR A 130 33.62 3.66 -8.78
C THR A 130 33.37 2.29 -9.42
N GLU A 131 34.36 1.41 -9.51
CA GLU A 131 34.17 0.04 -9.99
C GLU A 131 33.28 -0.78 -9.06
N VAL A 132 33.44 -0.64 -7.74
CA VAL A 132 32.56 -1.31 -6.77
C VAL A 132 31.14 -0.76 -6.84
N ASP A 133 30.96 0.56 -6.92
CA ASP A 133 29.65 1.20 -7.00
C ASP A 133 28.90 0.80 -8.27
N THR A 134 29.59 0.76 -9.42
CA THR A 134 28.98 0.29 -10.69
C THR A 134 28.61 -1.18 -10.66
N LYS A 135 29.42 -2.05 -10.03
CA LYS A 135 29.07 -3.47 -9.82
C LYS A 135 27.85 -3.60 -8.89
N GLN A 136 27.78 -2.81 -7.82
CA GLN A 136 26.63 -2.78 -6.93
C GLN A 136 25.37 -2.32 -7.66
N LEU A 137 25.44 -1.24 -8.43
CA LEU A 137 24.31 -0.73 -9.19
C LEU A 137 23.78 -1.77 -10.18
N ARG A 138 24.67 -2.45 -10.93
CA ARG A 138 24.29 -3.55 -11.84
C ARG A 138 23.61 -4.70 -11.11
N LYS A 139 24.11 -5.06 -9.91
CA LYS A 139 23.50 -6.12 -9.10
C LYS A 139 22.09 -5.73 -8.65
N TRP A 140 21.92 -4.49 -8.18
CA TRP A 140 20.62 -3.96 -7.76
C TRP A 140 19.64 -3.86 -8.93
N GLU A 141 20.10 -3.46 -10.10
CA GLU A 141 19.28 -3.42 -11.31
C GLU A 141 18.85 -4.81 -11.77
N ALA A 142 19.74 -5.81 -11.68
CA ALA A 142 19.42 -7.21 -11.95
C ALA A 142 18.41 -7.78 -10.92
N GLU A 143 18.61 -7.53 -9.62
CA GLU A 143 17.68 -7.94 -8.56
C GLU A 143 16.31 -7.27 -8.72
N LYS A 144 16.28 -5.98 -9.07
CA LYS A 144 15.05 -5.25 -9.38
C LYS A 144 14.34 -5.82 -10.60
N GLY A 145 15.08 -6.11 -11.67
CA GLY A 145 14.55 -6.75 -12.87
C GLY A 145 13.95 -8.13 -12.57
N GLN A 146 14.63 -8.94 -11.77
CA GLN A 146 14.13 -10.24 -11.32
C GLN A 146 12.85 -10.08 -10.48
N ALA A 147 12.84 -9.19 -9.50
CA ALA A 147 11.66 -8.93 -8.68
C ALA A 147 10.47 -8.47 -9.53
N ASN A 148 10.68 -7.55 -10.48
CA ASN A 148 9.64 -7.11 -11.40
C ASN A 148 9.11 -8.27 -12.26
N SER A 149 9.99 -9.12 -12.80
CA SER A 149 9.54 -10.27 -13.61
C SER A 149 8.68 -11.27 -12.81
N VAL A 150 9.01 -11.50 -11.54
CA VAL A 150 8.22 -12.37 -10.65
C VAL A 150 6.87 -11.72 -10.31
N VAL A 151 6.85 -10.40 -10.10
CA VAL A 151 5.59 -9.65 -9.89
C VAL A 151 4.71 -9.72 -11.13
N GLU A 152 5.27 -9.51 -12.33
CA GLU A 152 4.53 -9.64 -13.60
C GLU A 152 3.96 -11.05 -13.80
N GLU A 153 4.75 -12.09 -13.52
CA GLU A 153 4.29 -13.49 -13.58
C GLU A 153 3.15 -13.75 -12.59
N LEU A 154 3.27 -13.26 -11.35
CA LEU A 154 2.24 -13.41 -10.32
C LEU A 154 0.96 -12.65 -10.67
N CYS A 155 1.09 -11.42 -11.18
CA CYS A 155 -0.03 -10.62 -11.66
C CYS A 155 -0.76 -11.33 -12.80
N GLN A 156 -0.02 -11.87 -13.77
CA GLN A 156 -0.59 -12.61 -14.89
C GLN A 156 -1.30 -13.88 -14.41
N ASN A 157 -0.71 -14.63 -13.48
CA ASN A 157 -1.34 -15.80 -12.85
C ASN A 157 -2.63 -15.41 -12.11
N LEU A 158 -2.60 -14.36 -11.30
CA LEU A 158 -3.77 -13.84 -10.60
C LEU A 158 -4.86 -13.43 -11.60
N MET A 159 -4.49 -12.80 -12.71
CA MET A 159 -5.42 -12.43 -13.78
C MET A 159 -6.11 -13.66 -14.40
N TYR A 160 -5.35 -14.74 -14.65
CA TYR A 160 -5.91 -16.00 -15.11
C TYR A 160 -6.85 -16.62 -14.08
N GLN A 161 -6.46 -16.69 -12.81
CA GLN A 161 -7.29 -17.21 -11.72
C GLN A 161 -8.58 -16.41 -11.55
N LEU A 162 -8.51 -15.08 -11.63
CA LEU A 162 -9.70 -14.22 -11.59
C LEU A 162 -10.64 -14.48 -12.77
N SER A 163 -10.11 -14.68 -13.97
CA SER A 163 -10.91 -14.98 -15.16
C SER A 163 -11.57 -16.36 -15.07
N ASP A 164 -10.85 -17.36 -14.55
CA ASP A 164 -11.36 -18.71 -14.33
C ASP A 164 -12.45 -18.72 -13.26
N LEU A 165 -12.22 -18.07 -12.11
CA LEU A 165 -13.25 -17.90 -11.08
C LEU A 165 -14.49 -17.18 -11.60
N GLU A 166 -14.33 -16.17 -12.45
CA GLU A 166 -15.45 -15.47 -13.07
C GLU A 166 -16.24 -16.39 -14.03
N GLN A 167 -15.54 -17.20 -14.83
CA GLN A 167 -16.17 -18.16 -15.74
C GLN A 167 -16.88 -19.28 -14.96
N GLN A 168 -16.24 -19.84 -13.94
CA GLN A 168 -16.82 -20.85 -13.06
C GLN A 168 -18.06 -20.31 -12.35
N SER A 169 -18.04 -19.06 -11.86
CA SER A 169 -19.21 -18.41 -11.25
C SER A 169 -20.39 -18.26 -12.23
N LYS A 170 -20.13 -17.95 -13.50
CA LYS A 170 -21.17 -17.88 -14.55
C LYS A 170 -21.75 -19.26 -14.87
N MET A 171 -20.89 -20.27 -14.99
CA MET A 171 -21.30 -21.66 -15.25
C MET A 171 -22.11 -22.25 -14.08
N SER A 172 -21.67 -22.04 -12.83
CA SER A 172 -22.40 -22.50 -11.65
C SER A 172 -23.77 -21.80 -11.55
N GLN A 173 -23.86 -20.52 -11.93
CA GLN A 173 -25.12 -19.80 -11.92
C GLN A 173 -26.11 -20.34 -12.96
N SER A 174 -25.67 -20.71 -14.17
CA SER A 174 -26.56 -21.31 -15.17
C SER A 174 -26.98 -22.72 -14.77
N SER A 175 -26.06 -23.53 -14.22
CA SER A 175 -26.39 -24.89 -13.78
C SER A 175 -27.41 -24.88 -12.63
N ILE A 176 -27.25 -24.00 -11.64
CA ILE A 176 -28.19 -23.89 -10.51
C ILE A 176 -29.57 -23.41 -10.98
N LYS A 177 -29.63 -22.45 -11.91
CA LYS A 177 -30.90 -22.02 -12.51
C LYS A 177 -31.60 -23.18 -13.19
N GLN A 178 -30.87 -24.00 -13.95
CA GLN A 178 -31.42 -25.17 -14.63
C GLN A 178 -31.92 -26.23 -13.64
N THR A 179 -31.19 -26.49 -12.56
CA THR A 179 -31.63 -27.46 -11.54
C THR A 179 -32.87 -26.97 -10.80
N VAL A 180 -32.91 -25.69 -10.40
CA VAL A 180 -34.06 -25.10 -9.71
C VAL A 180 -35.30 -25.11 -10.61
N ASP A 181 -35.16 -24.72 -11.88
CA ASP A 181 -36.26 -24.80 -12.86
C ASP A 181 -36.76 -26.24 -13.07
N GLY A 182 -35.85 -27.22 -13.11
CA GLY A 182 -36.20 -28.64 -13.20
C GLY A 182 -36.96 -29.14 -11.97
N ILE A 183 -36.58 -28.71 -10.77
CA ILE A 183 -37.28 -29.03 -9.53
C ILE A 183 -38.67 -28.40 -9.54
N LEU A 184 -38.79 -27.08 -9.76
CA LEU A 184 -40.07 -26.39 -9.77
C LEU A 184 -41.06 -27.01 -10.77
N LYS A 185 -40.59 -27.42 -11.95
CA LYS A 185 -41.41 -28.17 -12.92
C LYS A 185 -41.89 -29.54 -12.41
N ALA A 186 -41.10 -30.22 -11.58
CA ALA A 186 -41.53 -31.46 -10.94
C ALA A 186 -42.59 -31.19 -9.84
N ASP A 187 -42.43 -30.09 -9.12
CA ASP A 187 -43.36 -29.61 -8.08
C ASP A 187 -44.71 -29.24 -8.71
N ASP A 188 -44.71 -28.52 -9.83
CA ASP A 188 -45.90 -28.18 -10.59
C ASP A 188 -46.64 -29.44 -11.09
N LYS A 189 -45.91 -30.47 -11.52
CA LYS A 189 -46.51 -31.76 -11.92
C LYS A 189 -47.16 -32.46 -10.72
N LEU A 190 -46.53 -32.42 -9.55
CA LEU A 190 -47.11 -32.97 -8.32
C LEU A 190 -48.37 -32.18 -7.95
N LEU A 191 -48.32 -30.85 -7.93
CA LEU A 191 -49.48 -30.00 -7.66
C LEU A 191 -50.63 -30.25 -8.63
N ALA A 192 -50.35 -30.39 -9.92
CA ALA A 192 -51.37 -30.76 -10.91
C ALA A 192 -51.98 -32.14 -10.64
N SER A 193 -51.21 -33.11 -10.13
CA SER A 193 -51.74 -34.40 -9.71
C SER A 193 -52.60 -34.32 -8.44
N LEU A 194 -52.22 -33.47 -7.48
CA LEU A 194 -53.03 -33.21 -6.29
C LEU A 194 -54.33 -32.50 -6.65
N GLN A 195 -54.32 -31.58 -7.62
CA GLN A 195 -55.53 -30.92 -8.10
C GLN A 195 -56.50 -31.92 -8.75
N LYS A 196 -56.00 -32.89 -9.52
CA LYS A 196 -56.83 -33.98 -10.07
C LYS A 196 -57.42 -34.83 -8.96
N LEU A 197 -56.60 -35.23 -7.99
CA LEU A 197 -57.05 -36.00 -6.84
C LEU A 197 -58.11 -35.24 -6.02
N ALA A 198 -57.92 -33.94 -5.80
CA ALA A 198 -58.91 -33.09 -5.14
C ALA A 198 -60.25 -33.04 -5.90
N GLY A 199 -60.22 -33.01 -7.23
CA GLY A 199 -61.42 -33.10 -8.05
C GLY A 199 -62.13 -34.45 -7.99
N GLU A 200 -61.38 -35.54 -7.79
CA GLU A 200 -61.93 -36.90 -7.59
C GLU A 200 -62.50 -37.12 -6.16
N LEU A 201 -62.05 -36.31 -5.20
CA LEU A 201 -62.42 -36.43 -3.79
C LEU A 201 -63.63 -35.58 -3.36
N ASP A 202 -64.19 -34.75 -4.25
CA ASP A 202 -65.30 -33.86 -3.92
C ASP A 202 -66.52 -34.68 -3.43
N PRO A 203 -66.87 -34.60 -2.14
CA PRO A 203 -67.87 -35.49 -1.51
C PRO A 203 -69.32 -35.12 -1.84
N GLY A 204 -69.53 -34.11 -2.69
CA GLY A 204 -70.84 -33.76 -3.22
C GLY A 204 -71.03 -34.33 -4.61
N SER A 205 -71.03 -35.66 -4.78
CA SER A 205 -71.42 -36.22 -6.07
C SER A 205 -72.84 -35.71 -6.36
N SER A 206 -72.99 -34.89 -7.40
CA SER A 206 -74.31 -34.43 -7.87
C SER A 206 -75.26 -35.63 -8.04
N GLU A 207 -74.69 -36.77 -8.40
CA GLU A 207 -75.38 -38.03 -8.61
C GLU A 207 -76.06 -38.58 -7.33
N ASP A 208 -75.44 -38.52 -6.15
CA ASP A 208 -76.07 -39.01 -4.92
C ASP A 208 -77.25 -38.13 -4.50
N ASN A 209 -77.16 -36.81 -4.68
CA ASN A 209 -78.29 -35.91 -4.43
C ASN A 209 -79.42 -36.11 -5.46
N ASP A 210 -79.08 -36.27 -6.74
CA ASP A 210 -80.05 -36.50 -7.82
C ASP A 210 -80.76 -37.86 -7.66
N THR A 211 -80.04 -38.89 -7.20
CA THR A 211 -80.62 -40.21 -6.91
C THR A 211 -81.54 -40.17 -5.70
N ILE A 212 -81.20 -39.45 -4.63
CA ILE A 212 -82.11 -39.25 -3.47
C ILE A 212 -83.40 -38.55 -3.91
N VAL A 213 -83.32 -37.49 -4.73
CA VAL A 213 -84.50 -36.79 -5.26
C VAL A 213 -85.35 -37.73 -6.11
N ARG A 214 -84.73 -38.55 -6.96
CA ARG A 214 -85.43 -39.53 -7.80
C ARG A 214 -86.11 -40.63 -6.97
N ILE A 215 -85.47 -41.14 -5.92
CA ILE A 215 -86.04 -42.16 -5.03
C ILE A 215 -87.27 -41.59 -4.30
N ARG A 216 -87.20 -40.34 -3.83
CA ARG A 216 -88.34 -39.66 -3.20
C ARG A 216 -89.51 -39.48 -4.16
N ASP A 217 -89.25 -39.07 -5.41
CA ASP A 217 -90.29 -38.94 -6.44
C ASP A 217 -90.93 -40.30 -6.78
N LEU A 218 -90.13 -41.36 -6.94
CA LEU A 218 -90.65 -42.71 -7.19
C LEU A 218 -91.49 -43.24 -6.01
N CYS A 219 -91.06 -43.00 -4.77
CA CYS A 219 -91.84 -43.37 -3.58
C CYS A 219 -93.17 -42.60 -3.53
N ALA A 220 -93.17 -41.30 -3.82
CA ALA A 220 -94.38 -40.49 -3.88
C ALA A 220 -95.37 -41.00 -4.95
N ARG A 221 -94.87 -41.37 -6.13
CA ARG A 221 -95.70 -41.99 -7.19
C ARG A 221 -96.24 -43.35 -6.78
N TYR A 222 -95.43 -44.18 -6.12
CA TYR A 222 -95.86 -45.48 -5.62
C TYR A 222 -96.95 -45.36 -4.55
N ILE A 223 -96.80 -44.44 -3.59
CA ILE A 223 -97.83 -44.14 -2.58
C ILE A 223 -99.13 -43.70 -3.28
N LYS A 224 -99.04 -42.78 -4.25
CA LYS A 224 -100.22 -42.34 -5.00
C LYS A 224 -100.95 -43.51 -5.70
N HIS A 225 -100.21 -44.33 -6.45
CA HIS A 225 -100.79 -45.45 -7.19
C HIS A 225 -101.36 -46.55 -6.28
N THR A 226 -100.74 -46.79 -5.13
CA THR A 226 -101.25 -47.76 -4.14
C THR A 226 -102.52 -47.26 -3.48
N VAL A 227 -102.58 -45.98 -3.08
CA VAL A 227 -103.79 -45.37 -2.52
C VAL A 227 -104.93 -45.37 -3.53
N ASP A 228 -104.68 -44.92 -4.77
CA ASP A 228 -105.68 -44.94 -5.84
C ASP A 228 -106.13 -46.39 -6.16
N GLY A 229 -105.20 -47.35 -6.15
CA GLY A 229 -105.49 -48.77 -6.39
C GLY A 229 -106.29 -49.43 -5.26
N VAL A 230 -106.05 -49.07 -4.00
CA VAL A 230 -106.84 -49.56 -2.86
C VAL A 230 -108.22 -48.91 -2.86
N ARG A 231 -108.31 -47.59 -3.12
CA ARG A 231 -109.59 -46.87 -3.24
C ARG A 231 -110.47 -47.46 -4.33
N THR A 232 -109.95 -47.62 -5.54
CA THR A 232 -110.71 -48.22 -6.65
C THR A 232 -111.13 -49.67 -6.39
N LYS A 233 -110.31 -50.48 -5.71
CA LYS A 233 -110.71 -51.84 -5.31
C LYS A 233 -111.84 -51.83 -4.29
N LEU A 234 -111.81 -50.89 -3.36
CA LEU A 234 -112.77 -50.78 -2.27
C LEU A 234 -114.08 -50.15 -2.78
N ASP A 235 -114.03 -49.16 -3.68
CA ASP A 235 -115.18 -48.69 -4.46
C ASP A 235 -115.83 -49.83 -5.25
N ARG A 236 -115.03 -50.66 -5.92
CA ARG A 236 -115.53 -51.84 -6.65
C ARG A 236 -116.25 -52.82 -5.71
N ILE A 237 -115.65 -53.16 -4.58
CA ILE A 237 -116.25 -54.09 -3.60
C ILE A 237 -117.54 -53.49 -3.02
N TYR A 238 -117.55 -52.19 -2.71
CA TYR A 238 -118.73 -51.49 -2.22
C TYR A 238 -119.88 -51.52 -3.25
N LEU A 239 -119.60 -51.22 -4.52
CA LEU A 239 -120.60 -51.30 -5.60
C LEU A 239 -121.05 -52.74 -5.89
N GLU A 240 -120.15 -53.72 -5.83
CA GLU A 240 -120.48 -55.15 -5.95
C GLU A 240 -121.38 -55.63 -4.80
N ALA A 241 -121.12 -55.18 -3.57
CA ALA A 241 -121.94 -55.49 -2.39
C ALA A 241 -123.32 -54.82 -2.46
N LEU A 242 -123.41 -53.57 -2.92
CA LEU A 242 -124.69 -52.88 -3.14
C LEU A 242 -125.55 -53.58 -4.21
N ASN A 243 -124.95 -54.01 -5.32
CA ASN A 243 -125.67 -54.77 -6.35
C ASN A 243 -126.10 -56.16 -5.86
N GLY A 244 -125.26 -56.85 -5.09
CA GLY A 244 -125.61 -58.14 -4.50
C GLY A 244 -126.71 -58.07 -3.44
N ALA A 245 -126.80 -56.96 -2.71
CA ALA A 245 -127.85 -56.70 -1.72
C ALA A 245 -129.21 -56.29 -2.35
N ALA A 246 -129.20 -55.74 -3.57
CA ALA A 246 -130.42 -55.37 -4.29
C ALA A 246 -131.19 -56.59 -4.82
N ASP A 247 -130.53 -57.73 -5.02
CA ASP A 247 -131.15 -59.00 -5.45
C ASP A 247 -131.79 -59.79 -4.28
N ALA A 248 -131.56 -59.38 -3.03
CA ALA A 248 -132.12 -60.01 -1.83
C ALA A 248 -133.30 -59.18 -1.28
N GLU A 249 -134.54 -59.66 -1.48
CA GLU A 249 -135.77 -59.04 -1.00
C GLU A 249 -135.88 -59.01 0.55
N THR A 250 -135.32 -57.98 1.21
CA THR A 250 -135.66 -57.61 2.60
C THR A 250 -135.65 -56.08 2.78
N PRO A 251 -136.82 -55.42 2.78
CA PRO A 251 -136.91 -53.98 2.93
C PRO A 251 -137.12 -53.63 4.41
N GLY A 252 -136.07 -53.19 5.12
CA GLY A 252 -136.26 -52.62 6.46
C GLY A 252 -135.01 -52.31 7.28
N ASN A 253 -133.92 -53.08 7.15
CA ASN A 253 -132.73 -52.92 8.00
C ASN A 253 -131.48 -52.42 7.26
N ASN A 254 -131.44 -52.57 5.94
CA ASN A 254 -130.25 -52.29 5.12
C ASN A 254 -129.84 -50.81 5.11
N SER A 255 -130.75 -49.86 5.35
CA SER A 255 -130.40 -48.43 5.23
C SER A 255 -129.51 -47.92 6.36
N GLN A 256 -129.65 -48.47 7.57
CA GLN A 256 -128.83 -48.12 8.73
C GLN A 256 -127.45 -48.77 8.59
N GLU A 257 -127.42 -50.06 8.24
CA GLU A 257 -126.19 -50.83 8.02
C GLU A 257 -125.36 -50.27 6.85
N VAL A 258 -125.99 -49.80 5.77
CA VAL A 258 -125.29 -49.13 4.65
C VAL A 258 -124.70 -47.79 5.08
N ALA A 259 -125.35 -47.04 5.97
CA ALA A 259 -124.82 -45.77 6.48
C ALA A 259 -123.63 -45.99 7.42
N GLU A 260 -123.70 -46.98 8.30
CA GLU A 260 -122.59 -47.39 9.17
C GLU A 260 -121.40 -47.90 8.35
N LEU A 261 -121.64 -48.74 7.34
CA LEU A 261 -120.59 -49.20 6.42
C LEU A 261 -119.99 -48.05 5.60
N GLN A 262 -120.78 -47.04 5.21
CA GLN A 262 -120.27 -45.85 4.52
C GLN A 262 -119.37 -45.01 5.44
N GLU A 263 -119.74 -44.83 6.71
CA GLU A 263 -118.91 -44.13 7.69
C GLU A 263 -117.59 -44.87 7.95
N GLU A 264 -117.64 -46.21 8.08
CA GLU A 264 -116.46 -47.06 8.17
C GLU A 264 -115.59 -46.98 6.91
N LEU A 265 -116.21 -46.86 5.72
CA LEU A 265 -115.51 -46.68 4.45
C LEU A 265 -114.77 -45.35 4.38
N GLU A 266 -115.43 -44.26 4.78
CA GLU A 266 -114.86 -42.92 4.82
C GLU A 266 -113.72 -42.84 5.84
N SER A 267 -113.87 -43.50 6.99
CA SER A 267 -112.80 -43.69 7.98
C SER A 267 -111.61 -44.43 7.37
N LEU A 268 -111.85 -45.56 6.68
CA LEU A 268 -110.81 -46.33 6.02
C LEU A 268 -110.10 -45.54 4.91
N TYR A 269 -110.82 -44.70 4.15
CA TYR A 269 -110.22 -43.81 3.15
C TYR A 269 -109.27 -42.76 3.71
N SER A 270 -109.51 -42.34 4.96
CA SER A 270 -108.60 -41.44 5.67
C SER A 270 -107.32 -42.14 6.13
N GLU A 271 -107.40 -43.44 6.43
CA GLU A 271 -106.28 -44.25 6.95
C GLU A 271 -105.40 -44.87 5.85
N VAL A 272 -105.97 -45.15 4.66
CA VAL A 272 -105.24 -45.77 3.53
C VAL A 272 -104.01 -44.95 3.10
N PHE A 273 -104.09 -43.62 3.10
CA PHE A 273 -102.96 -42.77 2.71
C PHE A 273 -101.80 -42.80 3.73
N PRO A 274 -102.01 -42.53 5.03
CA PRO A 274 -100.97 -42.65 6.05
C PRO A 274 -100.30 -44.04 6.11
N VAL A 275 -101.09 -45.11 5.98
CA VAL A 275 -100.54 -46.49 6.00
C VAL A 275 -99.71 -46.78 4.76
N ALA A 276 -100.17 -46.37 3.57
CA ALA A 276 -99.40 -46.51 2.34
C ALA A 276 -98.09 -45.71 2.40
N GLN A 277 -98.13 -44.48 2.94
CA GLN A 277 -96.96 -43.66 3.16
C GLN A 277 -95.95 -44.34 4.10
N MET A 278 -96.38 -44.75 5.29
CA MET A 278 -95.50 -45.46 6.24
C MET A 278 -94.90 -46.73 5.65
N SER A 279 -95.71 -47.51 4.91
CA SER A 279 -95.23 -48.75 4.28
C SER A 279 -94.16 -48.48 3.21
N ALA A 280 -94.33 -47.45 2.39
CA ALA A 280 -93.38 -47.09 1.34
C ALA A 280 -92.10 -46.47 1.93
N GLU A 281 -92.23 -45.66 2.96
CA GLU A 281 -91.09 -45.08 3.69
C GLU A 281 -90.24 -46.19 4.33
N GLN A 282 -90.88 -47.14 5.02
CA GLN A 282 -90.18 -48.21 5.72
C GLN A 282 -89.59 -49.28 4.79
N GLN A 283 -90.27 -49.63 3.69
CA GLN A 283 -89.81 -50.68 2.77
C GLN A 283 -88.76 -50.19 1.76
N TYR A 284 -88.85 -48.93 1.33
CA TYR A 284 -88.04 -48.46 0.19
C TYR A 284 -87.22 -47.22 0.50
N LEU A 285 -87.79 -46.20 1.16
CA LEU A 285 -87.09 -44.94 1.39
C LEU A 285 -85.97 -45.07 2.43
N GLU A 286 -86.26 -45.59 3.62
CA GLU A 286 -85.28 -45.72 4.69
C GLU A 286 -84.12 -46.66 4.34
N PRO A 287 -84.35 -47.86 3.74
CA PRO A 287 -83.25 -48.74 3.35
C PRO A 287 -82.36 -48.12 2.27
N ALA A 288 -82.94 -47.41 1.28
CA ALA A 288 -82.18 -46.73 0.24
C ALA A 288 -81.34 -45.58 0.80
N LEU A 289 -81.91 -44.78 1.71
CA LEU A 289 -81.15 -43.72 2.39
C LEU A 289 -80.02 -44.29 3.25
N ARG A 290 -80.23 -45.43 3.91
CA ARG A 290 -79.20 -46.12 4.71
C ARG A 290 -78.07 -46.66 3.83
N GLU A 291 -78.38 -47.20 2.65
CA GLU A 291 -77.36 -47.67 1.70
C GLU A 291 -76.55 -46.50 1.11
N ILE A 292 -77.21 -45.39 0.78
CA ILE A 292 -76.54 -44.18 0.29
C ILE A 292 -75.65 -43.58 1.39
N ALA A 293 -76.12 -43.54 2.65
CA ALA A 293 -75.32 -43.11 3.79
C ALA A 293 -74.09 -44.02 4.01
N ALA A 294 -74.25 -45.34 3.94
CA ALA A 294 -73.14 -46.28 4.08
C ALA A 294 -72.11 -46.16 2.94
N LYS A 295 -72.56 -45.87 1.70
CA LYS A 295 -71.66 -45.52 0.59
C LYS A 295 -70.93 -44.21 0.86
N GLY A 296 -71.63 -43.22 1.42
CA GLY A 296 -71.06 -41.95 1.89
C GLY A 296 -69.94 -42.15 2.92
N ASP A 297 -70.12 -43.04 3.89
CA ASP A 297 -69.09 -43.34 4.91
C ASP A 297 -67.82 -43.94 4.28
N SER A 298 -67.96 -44.83 3.28
CA SER A 298 -66.81 -45.37 2.54
C SER A 298 -66.13 -44.33 1.64
N GLY A 299 -66.91 -43.39 1.10
CA GLY A 299 -66.42 -42.22 0.37
C GLY A 299 -65.66 -41.27 1.30
N GLN A 300 -66.14 -41.08 2.52
CA GLN A 300 -65.47 -40.28 3.54
C GLN A 300 -64.13 -40.87 3.97
N GLU A 301 -64.01 -42.20 4.07
CA GLU A 301 -62.73 -42.84 4.38
C GLU A 301 -61.72 -42.71 3.22
N ARG A 302 -62.17 -42.87 1.96
CA ARG A 302 -61.35 -42.57 0.77
C ARG A 302 -60.93 -41.09 0.73
N ALA A 303 -61.86 -40.18 1.05
CA ALA A 303 -61.60 -38.75 1.10
C ALA A 303 -60.57 -38.41 2.19
N TYR A 304 -60.69 -39.01 3.37
CA TYR A 304 -59.72 -38.87 4.45
C TYR A 304 -58.33 -39.36 4.05
N GLN A 305 -58.23 -40.53 3.41
CA GLN A 305 -56.95 -41.07 2.94
C GLN A 305 -56.32 -40.19 1.85
N GLY A 306 -57.11 -39.69 0.89
CA GLY A 306 -56.60 -38.77 -0.13
C GLY A 306 -56.23 -37.40 0.43
N LEU A 307 -56.97 -36.86 1.41
CA LEU A 307 -56.61 -35.65 2.15
C LEU A 307 -55.31 -35.81 2.93
N LYS A 308 -55.12 -36.96 3.59
CA LYS A 308 -53.87 -37.28 4.28
C LYS A 308 -52.68 -37.32 3.31
N TYR A 309 -52.84 -37.98 2.16
CA TYR A 309 -51.83 -38.00 1.11
C TYR A 309 -51.53 -36.59 0.58
N MET A 310 -52.56 -35.76 0.32
CA MET A 310 -52.37 -34.36 -0.09
C MET A 310 -51.61 -33.56 0.97
N GLN A 311 -51.94 -33.73 2.26
CA GLN A 311 -51.24 -33.07 3.36
C GLN A 311 -49.76 -33.48 3.43
N GLU A 312 -49.46 -34.77 3.28
CA GLU A 312 -48.08 -35.28 3.26
C GLU A 312 -47.30 -34.73 2.06
N CYS A 313 -47.90 -34.69 0.87
CA CYS A 313 -47.28 -34.09 -0.31
C CYS A 313 -47.05 -32.58 -0.15
N LEU A 314 -48.02 -31.84 0.39
CA LEU A 314 -47.86 -30.40 0.64
C LEU A 314 -46.79 -30.13 1.70
N SER A 315 -46.74 -30.92 2.78
CA SER A 315 -45.67 -30.81 3.79
C SER A 315 -44.30 -31.11 3.19
N TYR A 316 -44.21 -32.11 2.31
CA TYR A 316 -42.99 -32.42 1.57
C TYR A 316 -42.56 -31.27 0.65
N LEU A 317 -43.52 -30.66 -0.08
CA LEU A 317 -43.25 -29.49 -0.93
C LEU A 317 -42.71 -28.31 -0.11
N VAL A 318 -43.35 -27.97 1.01
CA VAL A 318 -42.92 -26.86 1.88
C VAL A 318 -41.51 -27.09 2.41
N LYS A 319 -41.25 -28.24 3.04
CA LYS A 319 -39.90 -28.58 3.57
C LYS A 319 -38.84 -28.51 2.48
N ARG A 320 -39.17 -29.03 1.30
CA ARG A 320 -38.25 -29.01 0.17
C ARG A 320 -37.98 -27.58 -0.33
N THR A 321 -38.99 -26.72 -0.39
CA THR A 321 -38.81 -25.30 -0.74
C THR A 321 -37.99 -24.54 0.29
N GLU A 322 -38.16 -24.82 1.58
CA GLU A 322 -37.35 -24.23 2.67
C GLU A 322 -35.87 -24.60 2.52
N ILE A 323 -35.56 -25.88 2.35
CA ILE A 323 -34.17 -26.36 2.14
C ILE A 323 -33.54 -25.71 0.89
N TYR A 324 -34.30 -25.54 -0.19
CA TYR A 324 -33.78 -24.86 -1.38
C TYR A 324 -33.60 -23.36 -1.18
N ALA A 325 -34.46 -22.71 -0.42
CA ALA A 325 -34.32 -21.30 -0.08
C ALA A 325 -33.04 -21.04 0.72
N GLU A 326 -32.79 -21.84 1.77
CA GLU A 326 -31.57 -21.77 2.59
C GLU A 326 -30.31 -21.96 1.73
N ARG A 327 -30.26 -23.03 0.91
CA ARG A 327 -29.12 -23.29 0.02
C ARG A 327 -28.93 -22.21 -1.04
N MET A 328 -30.02 -21.59 -1.51
CA MET A 328 -29.94 -20.50 -2.47
C MET A 328 -29.38 -19.23 -1.83
N GLU A 329 -29.72 -18.94 -0.57
CA GLU A 329 -29.15 -17.84 0.20
C GLU A 329 -27.65 -18.04 0.45
N GLU A 330 -27.23 -19.23 0.88
CA GLU A 330 -25.82 -19.60 1.02
C GLU A 330 -25.06 -19.43 -0.31
N TYR A 331 -25.64 -19.91 -1.41
CA TYR A 331 -25.06 -19.74 -2.73
C TYR A 331 -24.98 -18.28 -3.16
N GLN A 332 -26.00 -17.46 -2.85
CA GLN A 332 -25.99 -16.03 -3.14
C GLN A 332 -24.89 -15.32 -2.35
N CYS A 333 -24.73 -15.64 -1.06
CA CYS A 333 -23.65 -15.13 -0.22
C CYS A 333 -22.28 -15.48 -0.81
N HIS A 334 -22.07 -16.75 -1.19
CA HIS A 334 -20.85 -17.19 -1.86
C HIS A 334 -20.61 -16.45 -3.20
N GLN A 335 -21.67 -16.25 -4.00
CA GLN A 335 -21.58 -15.51 -5.26
C GLN A 335 -21.19 -14.04 -5.02
N MET A 336 -21.74 -13.40 -4.00
CA MET A 336 -21.40 -12.02 -3.66
C MET A 336 -19.95 -11.91 -3.17
N ALA A 337 -19.49 -12.83 -2.32
CA ALA A 337 -18.11 -12.89 -1.87
C ALA A 337 -17.13 -13.12 -3.03
N SER A 338 -17.44 -14.05 -3.95
CA SER A 338 -16.66 -14.32 -5.15
C SER A 338 -16.59 -13.09 -6.06
N LYS A 339 -17.71 -12.42 -6.33
CA LYS A 339 -17.74 -11.16 -7.11
C LYS A 339 -16.93 -10.06 -6.46
N PHE A 340 -17.01 -9.92 -5.13
CA PHE A 340 -16.22 -8.94 -4.38
C PHE A 340 -14.72 -9.25 -4.48
N ALA A 341 -14.32 -10.50 -4.28
CA ALA A 341 -12.92 -10.92 -4.45
C ALA A 341 -12.40 -10.65 -5.87
N ILE A 342 -13.22 -10.94 -6.89
CA ILE A 342 -12.88 -10.64 -8.29
C ILE A 342 -12.75 -9.14 -8.52
N ALA A 343 -13.68 -8.33 -8.03
CA ALA A 343 -13.64 -6.89 -8.19
C ALA A 343 -12.44 -6.26 -7.49
N THR A 344 -12.13 -6.71 -6.27
CA THR A 344 -10.96 -6.26 -5.49
C THR A 344 -9.66 -6.68 -6.19
N GLY A 345 -9.54 -7.93 -6.62
CA GLY A 345 -8.37 -8.40 -7.37
C GLY A 345 -8.15 -7.62 -8.68
N LYS A 346 -9.22 -7.30 -9.42
CA LYS A 346 -9.13 -6.45 -10.63
C LYS A 346 -8.69 -5.02 -10.31
N LYS A 347 -9.12 -4.44 -9.18
CA LYS A 347 -8.69 -3.10 -8.73
C LYS A 347 -7.21 -3.08 -8.35
N GLU A 348 -6.73 -4.09 -7.64
CA GLU A 348 -5.30 -4.20 -7.28
C GLU A 348 -4.42 -4.33 -8.53
N LEU A 349 -4.82 -5.15 -9.51
CA LEU A 349 -4.09 -5.22 -10.80
C LEU A 349 -4.08 -3.88 -11.56
N GLN A 350 -5.16 -3.10 -11.51
CA GLN A 350 -5.19 -1.78 -12.14
C GLN A 350 -4.27 -0.77 -11.46
N TYR A 351 -4.09 -0.91 -10.14
CA TYR A 351 -3.18 -0.06 -9.37
C TYR A 351 -1.70 -0.37 -9.68
N GLU A 352 -1.36 -1.63 -9.94
CA GLU A 352 -0.02 -2.06 -10.38
C GLU A 352 0.30 -1.56 -11.81
N ALA A 353 -0.70 -1.50 -12.69
CA ALA A 353 -0.57 -1.06 -14.08
C ALA A 353 -0.44 0.48 -14.24
N ALA A 354 -0.77 1.27 -13.23
CA ALA A 354 -0.57 2.72 -13.27
C ALA A 354 0.95 3.02 -13.17
N PRO A 355 1.53 3.76 -14.14
CA PRO A 355 2.95 4.07 -14.10
C PRO A 355 3.23 4.95 -12.88
N LYS A 356 3.81 4.36 -11.83
CA LYS A 356 4.36 5.13 -10.71
C LYS A 356 5.43 6.05 -11.29
N SER A 357 5.07 7.32 -11.48
CA SER A 357 6.01 8.38 -11.84
C SER A 357 7.15 8.35 -10.82
N SER A 358 8.31 7.85 -11.26
CA SER A 358 9.48 7.72 -10.41
C SER A 358 10.07 9.10 -10.21
N LYS A 359 9.51 9.87 -9.28
CA LYS A 359 10.28 10.94 -8.65
C LYS A 359 11.32 10.25 -7.78
N SER A 360 12.57 10.34 -8.23
CA SER A 360 13.77 9.96 -7.52
C SER A 360 13.81 10.64 -6.14
N ALA A 361 13.36 9.93 -5.11
CA ALA A 361 13.63 10.29 -3.73
C ALA A 361 14.83 9.46 -3.28
N THR A 362 16.00 10.08 -3.34
CA THR A 362 17.20 9.67 -2.62
C THR A 362 16.82 9.53 -1.15
N ARG A 363 16.66 8.30 -0.64
CA ARG A 363 16.50 8.04 0.79
C ARG A 363 17.62 7.13 1.27
N GLN A 364 18.24 7.63 2.33
CA GLN A 364 19.40 7.11 3.02
C GLN A 364 19.27 5.63 3.39
N ARG A 365 20.40 4.95 3.24
CA ARG A 365 20.71 3.67 3.87
C ARG A 365 20.33 3.69 5.35
N GLN A 366 19.39 2.82 5.74
CA GLN A 366 19.44 2.19 7.06
C GLN A 366 19.36 0.68 6.85
N SER A 367 20.47 0.05 7.24
CA SER A 367 20.70 -1.38 7.21
C SER A 367 20.09 -1.99 8.47
N SER A 368 18.96 -2.69 8.32
CA SER A 368 18.45 -3.62 9.32
C SER A 368 18.53 -5.02 8.71
N GLN A 369 19.60 -5.74 9.03
CA GLN A 369 19.74 -7.15 8.69
C GLN A 369 18.90 -7.97 9.68
N THR A 370 17.72 -8.40 9.24
CA THR A 370 16.98 -9.47 9.92
C THR A 370 17.03 -10.70 9.03
N GLN A 371 17.98 -11.59 9.31
CA GLN A 371 18.07 -12.88 8.63
C GLN A 371 16.96 -13.81 9.15
N VAL A 372 15.88 -13.97 8.39
CA VAL A 372 14.95 -15.08 8.57
C VAL A 372 15.48 -16.28 7.78
N ARG A 373 15.96 -17.30 8.50
CA ARG A 373 16.35 -18.59 7.95
C ARG A 373 15.10 -19.30 7.42
N TYR A 374 14.97 -19.41 6.09
CA TYR A 374 14.05 -20.36 5.48
C TYR A 374 14.59 -21.79 5.66
N ARG A 375 13.89 -22.59 6.48
CA ARG A 375 14.04 -24.05 6.49
C ARG A 375 13.32 -24.61 5.26
N ASN A 376 14.08 -24.93 4.23
CA ASN A 376 13.63 -25.81 3.17
C ASN A 376 13.47 -27.22 3.73
N ASN A 377 12.26 -27.78 3.66
CA ASN A 377 12.08 -29.23 3.74
C ASN A 377 11.45 -29.72 2.43
N PRO A 378 12.03 -30.73 1.75
CA PRO A 378 11.55 -31.14 0.44
C PRO A 378 10.26 -31.97 0.54
N ARG A 379 9.36 -31.69 -0.39
CA ARG A 379 8.20 -32.52 -0.75
C ARG A 379 8.65 -33.97 -1.00
N ARG A 380 8.10 -34.92 -0.24
CA ARG A 380 7.98 -36.32 -0.66
C ARG A 380 6.54 -36.55 -1.12
N SER A 381 6.40 -36.73 -2.42
CA SER A 381 5.24 -37.33 -3.07
C SER A 381 5.31 -38.84 -2.91
N SER A 382 4.45 -39.45 -2.10
CA SER A 382 4.09 -40.87 -2.28
C SER A 382 2.80 -41.22 -1.54
N MET A 383 1.87 -41.79 -2.31
CA MET A 383 0.74 -42.63 -1.93
C MET A 383 -0.45 -41.95 -1.23
N PHE A 384 -1.55 -41.95 -1.99
CA PHE A 384 -2.92 -41.93 -1.52
C PHE A 384 -3.12 -42.99 -0.42
N GLU A 385 -3.09 -42.54 0.82
CA GLU A 385 -3.94 -43.08 1.87
C GLU A 385 -5.00 -42.00 2.09
N GLU A 386 -6.28 -42.36 2.07
CA GLU A 386 -7.41 -41.45 2.24
C GLU A 386 -7.39 -40.94 3.69
N MET A 387 -6.53 -39.96 3.92
CA MET A 387 -6.24 -39.41 5.24
C MET A 387 -7.40 -38.48 5.61
N ASP A 388 -8.02 -38.76 6.74
CA ASP A 388 -9.15 -38.01 7.26
C ASP A 388 -8.89 -36.48 7.20
N ALA A 389 -9.88 -35.71 6.73
CA ALA A 389 -9.72 -34.29 6.41
C ALA A 389 -9.21 -33.49 7.62
N GLU A 390 -9.61 -33.91 8.82
CA GLU A 390 -9.19 -33.36 10.10
C GLU A 390 -7.68 -33.56 10.35
N LYS A 391 -7.16 -34.77 10.07
CA LYS A 391 -5.72 -35.08 10.18
C LYS A 391 -4.90 -34.29 9.16
N GLN A 392 -5.45 -34.04 7.98
CA GLN A 392 -4.78 -33.25 6.93
C GLN A 392 -4.74 -31.76 7.30
N LEU A 393 -5.82 -31.22 7.87
CA LEU A 393 -5.87 -29.85 8.37
C LEU A 393 -4.90 -29.65 9.55
N LEU A 394 -4.86 -30.58 10.50
CA LEU A 394 -3.94 -30.54 11.64
C LEU A 394 -2.48 -30.62 11.19
N ARG A 395 -2.17 -31.46 10.19
CA ARG A 395 -0.83 -31.52 9.57
C ARG A 395 -0.45 -30.23 8.84
N ASN A 396 -1.37 -29.62 8.09
CA ASN A 396 -1.14 -28.33 7.44
C ASN A 396 -0.87 -27.22 8.46
N LEU A 397 -1.49 -27.33 9.64
CA LEU A 397 -1.24 -26.45 10.78
C LEU A 397 0.03 -26.84 11.56
N GLY A 398 0.76 -27.89 11.19
CA GLY A 398 1.97 -28.35 11.87
C GLY A 398 1.73 -29.03 13.23
N ILE A 399 0.51 -29.54 13.46
CA ILE A 399 0.10 -30.22 14.70
C ILE A 399 0.10 -31.73 14.42
N SER A 400 0.97 -32.48 15.10
CA SER A 400 0.98 -33.95 15.07
C SER A 400 0.23 -34.47 16.29
N LEU A 401 -0.91 -35.14 16.07
CA LEU A 401 -1.70 -35.70 17.16
C LEU A 401 -1.00 -36.94 17.74
N PRO A 402 -1.09 -37.18 19.06
CA PRO A 402 -0.68 -38.43 19.67
C PRO A 402 -1.40 -39.65 19.05
N PRO A 403 -0.77 -40.84 19.02
CA PRO A 403 -1.31 -42.03 18.36
C PRO A 403 -2.69 -42.45 18.92
N GLU A 404 -3.49 -43.16 18.10
CA GLU A 404 -4.90 -43.60 18.33
C GLU A 404 -5.19 -44.46 19.56
N ASN A 405 -4.20 -44.69 20.43
CA ASN A 405 -4.36 -45.49 21.65
C ASN A 405 -4.75 -44.65 22.89
N ASN A 406 -4.87 -43.33 22.74
CA ASN A 406 -5.24 -42.45 23.85
C ASN A 406 -6.74 -42.08 23.79
N THR A 407 -7.37 -41.96 24.97
CA THR A 407 -8.78 -41.56 25.11
C THR A 407 -9.03 -40.20 24.44
N ASP A 408 -10.23 -39.98 23.89
CA ASP A 408 -10.58 -38.73 23.20
C ASP A 408 -10.36 -37.49 24.10
N ASP A 409 -10.56 -37.61 25.41
CA ASP A 409 -10.28 -36.57 26.40
C ASP A 409 -8.81 -36.11 26.43
N SER A 410 -7.86 -37.02 26.24
CA SER A 410 -6.43 -36.66 26.20
C SER A 410 -6.04 -35.91 24.92
N ARG A 411 -6.81 -36.14 23.83
CA ARG A 411 -6.61 -35.48 22.55
C ARG A 411 -7.18 -34.08 22.56
N THR A 412 -8.34 -33.89 23.18
CA THR A 412 -8.93 -32.56 23.37
C THR A 412 -8.03 -31.71 24.28
N GLU A 413 -7.56 -32.24 25.41
CA GLU A 413 -6.61 -31.53 26.28
C GLU A 413 -5.31 -31.13 25.56
N PHE A 414 -4.77 -32.00 24.71
CA PHE A 414 -3.57 -31.68 23.91
C PHE A 414 -3.84 -30.56 22.89
N LEU A 415 -4.98 -30.60 22.20
CA LEU A 415 -5.37 -29.57 21.24
C LEU A 415 -5.67 -28.23 21.94
N GLU A 416 -6.32 -28.26 23.11
CA GLU A 416 -6.56 -27.07 23.94
C GLU A 416 -5.25 -26.43 24.39
N ASN A 417 -4.28 -27.24 24.83
CA ASN A 417 -2.95 -26.75 25.20
C ASN A 417 -2.22 -26.09 24.01
N ILE A 418 -2.30 -26.68 22.81
CA ILE A 418 -1.71 -26.08 21.60
C ILE A 418 -2.42 -24.79 21.19
N LEU A 419 -3.75 -24.75 21.28
CA LEU A 419 -4.53 -23.54 21.01
C LEU A 419 -4.16 -22.43 22.00
N HIS A 420 -4.03 -22.77 23.28
CA HIS A 420 -3.60 -21.84 24.33
C HIS A 420 -2.19 -21.30 24.04
N GLU A 421 -1.23 -22.18 23.74
CA GLU A 421 0.15 -21.78 23.40
C GLU A 421 0.20 -20.88 22.16
N ARG A 422 -0.61 -21.17 21.13
CA ARG A 422 -0.69 -20.34 19.92
C ARG A 422 -1.35 -18.99 20.17
N ALA A 423 -2.42 -18.96 20.97
CA ALA A 423 -3.10 -17.73 21.36
C ALA A 423 -2.16 -16.84 22.18
N GLU A 424 -1.39 -17.42 23.10
CA GLU A 424 -0.39 -16.69 23.89
C GLU A 424 0.76 -16.18 23.02
N LYS A 425 1.28 -16.99 22.09
CA LYS A 425 2.27 -16.55 21.10
C LYS A 425 1.75 -15.41 20.24
N LEU A 426 0.52 -15.49 19.76
CA LEU A 426 -0.11 -14.41 18.98
C LEU A 426 -0.21 -13.14 19.81
N ARG A 427 -0.69 -13.23 21.06
CA ARG A 427 -0.76 -12.09 21.98
C ARG A 427 0.61 -11.47 22.27
N SER A 428 1.64 -12.31 22.42
CA SER A 428 3.02 -11.83 22.61
C SER A 428 3.55 -11.13 21.35
N HIS A 429 3.25 -11.65 20.17
CA HIS A 429 3.66 -11.06 18.90
C HIS A 429 2.94 -9.72 18.67
N THR A 430 1.64 -9.63 18.98
CA THR A 430 0.90 -8.37 18.88
C THR A 430 1.45 -7.32 19.85
N ALA A 431 1.73 -7.70 21.11
CA ALA A 431 2.32 -6.78 22.09
C ALA A 431 3.72 -6.32 21.68
N ASN A 432 4.55 -7.22 21.14
CA ASN A 432 5.88 -6.88 20.64
C ASN A 432 5.81 -5.95 19.42
N LEU A 433 4.87 -6.22 18.50
CA LEU A 433 4.65 -5.38 17.33
C LEU A 433 4.16 -4.00 17.75
N GLU A 434 3.18 -3.92 18.64
CA GLU A 434 2.68 -2.68 19.22
C GLU A 434 3.83 -1.87 19.83
N SER A 435 4.59 -2.46 20.77
CA SER A 435 5.73 -1.79 21.41
C SER A 435 6.81 -1.34 20.42
N THR A 436 7.12 -2.16 19.41
CA THR A 436 8.13 -1.80 18.39
C THR A 436 7.64 -0.65 17.51
N THR A 437 6.37 -0.70 17.10
CA THR A 437 5.74 0.36 16.29
C THR A 437 5.62 1.65 17.07
N GLU A 438 5.19 1.60 18.34
CA GLU A 438 5.12 2.74 19.23
C GLU A 438 6.50 3.38 19.44
N THR A 439 7.52 2.57 19.71
CA THR A 439 8.90 3.05 19.89
C THR A 439 9.42 3.72 18.62
N THR A 440 9.14 3.13 17.46
CA THR A 440 9.56 3.69 16.16
C THR A 440 8.83 4.99 15.85
N ILE A 441 7.51 5.05 16.06
CA ILE A 441 6.71 6.26 15.88
C ILE A 441 7.19 7.35 16.85
N SER A 442 7.35 7.03 18.13
CA SER A 442 7.83 7.96 19.15
C SER A 442 9.20 8.52 18.80
N SER A 443 10.13 7.68 18.34
CA SER A 443 11.45 8.12 17.88
C SER A 443 11.36 9.04 16.65
N HIS A 444 10.47 8.75 15.70
CA HIS A 444 10.27 9.60 14.52
C HIS A 444 9.63 10.94 14.87
N VAL A 445 8.64 10.96 15.76
CA VAL A 445 8.00 12.19 16.26
C VAL A 445 9.01 13.03 17.04
N HIS A 446 9.81 12.42 17.91
CA HIS A 446 10.86 13.10 18.64
C HIS A 446 11.92 13.69 17.71
N ASN A 447 12.39 12.92 16.74
CA ASN A 447 13.32 13.42 15.72
C ASN A 447 12.71 14.55 14.90
N ALA A 448 11.44 14.44 14.52
CA ALA A 448 10.73 15.50 13.81
C ALA A 448 10.65 16.79 14.65
N ASP A 449 10.30 16.69 15.93
CA ASP A 449 10.29 17.84 16.86
C ASP A 449 11.67 18.46 17.01
N VAL A 450 12.72 17.67 17.18
CA VAL A 450 14.11 18.15 17.24
C VAL A 450 14.49 18.86 15.93
N THR A 451 14.16 18.28 14.77
CA THR A 451 14.45 18.93 13.48
C THR A 451 13.62 20.19 13.27
N MET A 452 12.38 20.23 13.74
CA MET A 452 11.51 21.41 13.66
C MET A 452 12.06 22.52 14.55
N LYS A 453 12.52 22.19 15.76
CA LYS A 453 13.23 23.14 16.64
C LYS A 453 14.53 23.62 16.02
N LEU A 454 15.31 22.76 15.37
CA LEU A 454 16.52 23.17 14.65
C LEU A 454 16.20 24.09 13.47
N LEU A 455 15.17 23.79 12.68
CA LEU A 455 14.72 24.64 11.59
C LEU A 455 14.16 25.97 12.11
N HIS A 456 13.41 25.94 13.21
CA HIS A 456 12.90 27.13 13.88
C HIS A 456 14.06 28.02 14.35
N ASN A 457 15.03 27.43 15.04
CA ASN A 457 16.24 28.13 15.49
C ASN A 457 17.07 28.64 14.31
N ALA A 458 17.19 27.89 13.21
CA ALA A 458 17.92 28.33 12.02
C ALA A 458 17.21 29.47 11.28
N LEU A 459 15.88 29.42 11.19
CA LEU A 459 15.06 30.50 10.60
C LEU A 459 15.07 31.75 11.48
N GLN A 460 15.15 31.56 12.79
CA GLN A 460 15.29 32.65 13.76
C GLN A 460 16.72 33.17 13.89
N ALA A 461 17.75 32.39 13.58
CA ALA A 461 19.16 32.81 13.71
C ALA A 461 19.49 34.08 12.89
N ASP A 462 18.85 34.24 11.72
CA ASP A 462 18.99 35.44 10.88
C ASP A 462 17.94 36.52 11.21
N SER A 463 17.06 36.29 12.20
CA SER A 463 16.02 37.22 12.63
C SER A 463 16.47 38.00 13.87
N VAL A 464 16.12 39.28 13.91
CA VAL A 464 16.34 40.17 15.07
C VAL A 464 15.65 39.63 16.36
N TYR A 465 14.73 38.68 16.21
CA TYR A 465 14.00 38.04 17.32
C TYR A 465 14.52 36.64 17.69
N GLY A 466 15.63 36.17 17.09
CA GLY A 466 16.10 34.79 17.30
C GLY A 466 16.92 34.56 18.55
N GLU A 467 17.55 35.60 19.07
CA GLU A 467 18.04 35.61 20.44
C GLU A 467 16.99 36.35 21.27
N VAL A 468 16.43 35.68 22.29
CA VAL A 468 15.49 36.35 23.21
C VAL A 468 16.28 37.36 24.03
N GLN A 469 16.49 38.55 23.47
CA GLN A 469 17.04 39.68 24.17
C GLN A 469 15.92 40.25 25.05
N LEU A 470 16.04 40.02 26.37
CA LEU A 470 15.10 40.53 27.38
C LEU A 470 15.11 42.06 27.49
N LEU A 471 16.07 42.71 26.84
CA LEU A 471 16.31 44.15 26.87
C LEU A 471 16.14 44.70 25.45
N ASP A 472 15.38 45.78 25.34
CA ASP A 472 15.14 46.47 24.07
C ASP A 472 16.46 47.03 23.51
N PRO A 473 16.84 46.74 22.25
CA PRO A 473 18.06 47.26 21.63
C PRO A 473 18.14 48.79 21.63
N ASP A 474 17.00 49.50 21.67
CA ASP A 474 16.97 50.97 21.77
C ASP A 474 17.39 51.45 23.18
N ILE A 475 17.11 50.67 24.22
CA ILE A 475 17.57 50.95 25.59
C ILE A 475 19.07 50.68 25.72
N VAL A 476 19.58 49.62 25.09
CA VAL A 476 21.02 49.31 25.12
C VAL A 476 21.83 50.35 24.35
N SER A 477 21.34 50.79 23.19
CA SER A 477 22.01 51.84 22.42
C SER A 477 21.97 53.19 23.14
N SER A 478 20.84 53.57 23.73
CA SER A 478 20.75 54.80 24.54
C SER A 478 21.64 54.74 25.78
N PHE A 479 21.78 53.57 26.43
CA PHE A 479 22.73 53.38 27.53
C PHE A 479 24.19 53.55 27.06
N ASN A 480 24.57 52.95 25.92
CA ASN A 480 25.91 53.11 25.36
C ASN A 480 26.20 54.57 24.98
N THR A 481 25.22 55.30 24.41
CA THR A 481 25.37 56.73 24.14
C THR A 481 25.51 57.53 25.43
N PHE A 482 24.78 57.16 26.49
CA PHE A 482 24.88 57.82 27.78
C PHE A 482 26.24 57.56 28.45
N GLU A 483 26.77 56.34 28.32
CA GLU A 483 28.11 56.00 28.80
C GLU A 483 29.20 56.76 28.04
N GLU A 484 29.04 56.94 26.73
CA GLU A 484 29.95 57.75 25.91
C GLU A 484 29.84 59.25 26.23
N GLU A 485 28.63 59.75 26.52
CA GLU A 485 28.41 61.11 27.02
C GLU A 485 29.02 61.32 28.42
N ILE A 486 28.90 60.35 29.34
CA ILE A 486 29.56 60.39 30.65
C ILE A 486 31.08 60.42 30.47
N ARG A 487 31.64 59.58 29.58
CA ARG A 487 33.08 59.57 29.30
C ARG A 487 33.55 60.91 28.75
N ASN A 488 32.80 61.49 27.80
CA ASN A 488 33.07 62.83 27.29
C ASN A 488 32.95 63.90 28.38
N LEU A 489 31.96 63.82 29.27
CA LEU A 489 31.84 64.74 30.40
C LEU A 489 33.00 64.59 31.39
N GLN A 490 33.47 63.38 31.64
CA GLN A 490 34.62 63.12 32.48
C GLN A 490 35.90 63.67 31.84
N GLU A 491 36.13 63.44 30.54
CA GLU A 491 37.26 64.01 29.82
C GLU A 491 37.20 65.54 29.80
N ASN A 492 36.02 66.13 29.61
CA ASN A 492 35.82 67.57 29.72
C ASN A 492 36.07 68.08 31.15
N LEU A 493 35.67 67.36 32.19
CA LEU A 493 35.92 67.70 33.59
C LEU A 493 37.43 67.62 33.91
N GLU A 494 38.12 66.62 33.40
CA GLU A 494 39.58 66.47 33.53
C GLU A 494 40.33 67.56 32.73
N ALA A 495 39.80 67.97 31.58
CA ALA A 495 40.30 69.10 30.80
C ALA A 495 40.03 70.47 31.46
N VAL A 496 39.01 70.56 32.34
CA VAL A 496 38.80 71.74 33.19
C VAL A 496 39.89 71.78 34.25
N ASN A 497 40.94 72.51 33.91
CA ASN A 497 42.11 72.69 34.75
C ASN A 497 41.74 73.49 36.03
N LEU A 498 41.40 72.77 37.11
CA LEU A 498 41.04 73.33 38.43
C LEU A 498 42.14 74.23 39.01
N GLN A 499 43.40 74.05 38.59
CA GLN A 499 44.51 74.92 38.98
C GLN A 499 44.39 76.33 38.35
N ARG A 500 43.77 76.47 37.17
CA ARG A 500 43.52 77.77 36.54
C ARG A 500 42.41 78.58 37.22
N LEU A 501 41.47 77.88 37.89
CA LEU A 501 40.43 78.48 38.74
C LEU A 501 40.92 78.79 40.17
N GLN A 502 41.97 78.09 40.64
CA GLN A 502 42.64 78.36 41.92
C GLN A 502 43.76 79.42 41.82
N LEU A 503 44.21 79.79 40.62
CA LEU A 503 45.07 80.95 40.43
C LEU A 503 44.29 82.22 40.83
N LYS A 504 44.72 82.81 41.94
CA LYS A 504 44.23 84.04 42.55
C LYS A 504 43.73 85.06 41.52
N ASN A 505 42.41 85.24 41.44
CA ASN A 505 41.83 86.29 40.62
C ASN A 505 42.14 87.66 41.26
N VAL A 506 43.13 88.35 40.72
CA VAL A 506 43.62 89.66 41.17
C VAL A 506 42.49 90.70 41.26
N HIS A 507 41.45 90.57 40.44
CA HIS A 507 40.27 91.44 40.50
C HIS A 507 39.38 91.18 41.72
N LYS A 508 39.30 89.94 42.22
CA LYS A 508 38.56 89.62 43.46
C LYS A 508 39.24 90.23 44.69
N GLU A 509 40.56 90.19 44.77
CA GLU A 509 41.32 90.82 45.86
C GLU A 509 41.28 92.36 45.78
N GLN A 510 41.30 92.94 44.57
CA GLN A 510 41.11 94.39 44.38
C GLN A 510 39.70 94.85 44.81
N LEU A 511 38.67 94.04 44.55
CA LEU A 511 37.29 94.32 44.97
C LEU A 511 37.15 94.20 46.50
N ILE A 512 37.71 93.15 47.11
CA ILE A 512 37.70 92.98 48.58
C ILE A 512 38.46 94.14 49.26
N LYS A 513 39.62 94.56 48.73
CA LYS A 513 40.37 95.72 49.27
C LYS A 513 39.64 97.06 49.10
N ARG A 514 38.81 97.22 48.06
CA ARG A 514 37.98 98.44 47.87
C ARG A 514 36.77 98.49 48.79
N TRP A 515 36.32 97.34 49.31
CA TRP A 515 35.11 97.22 50.14
C TRP A 515 35.40 96.91 51.61
N SER A 516 36.68 96.83 52.03
CA SER A 516 37.08 96.64 53.43
C SER A 516 37.68 97.89 54.10
N ARG A 517 37.30 99.09 53.66
CA ARG A 517 37.52 100.34 54.40
C ARG A 517 36.21 101.06 54.64
#